data_AF-A0AAF1AA28-F1
#
_entry.id   AF-A0AAF1AA28-F1
#
_cell.length_a   1.000
_cell.length_b   1.000
_cell.length_c   1.000
_cell.angle_alpha   90.00
_cell.angle_beta   90.00
_cell.angle_gamma   90.00
#
_symmetry.space_group_name_H-M   'P 1'
#
loop_
_entity.id
_entity.type
_entity.pdbx_description
1 polymer ?
#
loop_
_entity_poly.entity_id
_entity_poly.type
_entity_poly.pdbx_seq_one_letter_code
_entity_poly.pdbx_strand_id
1 'polypeptide(L)'
;MADGLGWQIESTDRAGTFIRGTVTIEVHYAANDVVERAVKRGADGDVDTTGGGVTARVDQLRSWLACQDGVRELVEATVSGSQLYSEFWRQFRSRVAAEYPDWRARSGTSRTAPNATLPTGVPRTFFCSAFKPGPLRLELAFGHLDPAVNLARFESLRAKKGQFEFELGESVVWDEMPGKNDTRLYVVSAFTSVADRDQWPAMMEWLIQKHLGFRRAIQAVGGLDADR
;
A
#
# COMPACT_ATOMS: atom_id res chain seq x y z
N MET A 1 6.91 -2.66 -19.87
CA MET A 1 6.97 -3.53 -21.07
C MET A 1 6.02 -2.93 -22.08
N ALA A 2 6.44 -2.68 -23.32
CA ALA A 2 5.52 -2.24 -24.36
C ALA A 2 4.53 -3.38 -24.64
N ASP A 3 3.24 -3.14 -24.46
CA ASP A 3 2.23 -4.10 -24.88
C ASP A 3 2.18 -4.15 -26.41
N GLY A 4 1.71 -5.26 -26.98
CA GLY A 4 1.62 -5.45 -28.44
C GLY A 4 0.68 -4.48 -29.16
N LEU A 5 0.18 -3.44 -28.48
CA LEU A 5 -0.80 -2.46 -28.96
C LEU A 5 -0.22 -1.04 -29.07
N GLY A 6 1.05 -0.86 -28.71
CA GLY A 6 1.79 0.40 -28.85
C GLY A 6 1.53 1.42 -27.73
N TRP A 7 0.91 0.99 -26.63
CA TRP A 7 0.81 1.79 -25.42
C TRP A 7 1.96 1.46 -24.47
N GLN A 8 2.62 2.49 -23.98
CA GLN A 8 3.54 2.43 -22.85
C GLN A 8 2.76 2.82 -21.60
N ILE A 9 2.94 2.03 -20.55
CA ILE A 9 2.17 2.19 -19.31
C ILE A 9 3.14 2.39 -18.16
N GLU A 10 2.92 3.48 -17.44
CA GLU A 10 3.61 3.81 -16.21
C GLU A 10 2.56 3.91 -15.11
N SER A 11 2.65 3.08 -14.07
CA SER A 11 1.64 3.05 -13.02
C SER A 11 2.28 3.22 -11.65
N THR A 12 1.61 4.00 -10.81
CA THR A 12 1.91 4.26 -9.41
C THR A 12 0.68 3.95 -8.56
N ASP A 13 0.80 4.04 -7.24
CA ASP A 13 -0.32 3.85 -6.31
C ASP A 13 -1.41 4.93 -6.41
N ARG A 14 -1.12 6.07 -7.06
CA ARG A 14 -2.04 7.22 -7.16
C ARG A 14 -2.35 7.65 -8.57
N ALA A 15 -1.58 7.21 -9.54
CA ALA A 15 -1.80 7.56 -10.92
C ALA A 15 -1.31 6.48 -11.89
N GLY A 16 -2.04 6.30 -12.99
CA GLY A 16 -1.64 5.51 -14.14
C GLY A 16 -1.51 6.41 -15.36
N THR A 17 -0.37 6.35 -16.04
CA THR A 17 -0.10 7.09 -17.27
C THR A 17 0.01 6.11 -18.43
N PHE A 18 -0.78 6.36 -19.48
CA PHE A 18 -0.81 5.59 -20.71
C PHE A 18 -0.31 6.49 -21.84
N ILE A 19 0.76 6.09 -22.53
CA ILE A 19 1.43 6.87 -23.57
C ILE A 19 1.39 6.10 -24.89
N ARG A 20 0.94 6.73 -25.99
CA ARG A 20 1.01 6.15 -27.35
C ARG A 20 1.31 7.24 -28.35
N GLY A 21 2.51 7.18 -28.94
CA GLY A 21 3.01 8.25 -29.79
C GLY A 21 3.03 9.57 -29.01
N THR A 22 2.24 10.54 -29.46
CA THR A 22 2.11 11.86 -28.82
C THR A 22 0.87 11.98 -27.91
N VAL A 23 0.06 10.92 -27.79
CA VAL A 23 -1.13 10.91 -26.94
C VAL A 23 -0.75 10.38 -25.55
N THR A 24 -1.14 11.11 -24.50
CA THR A 24 -0.95 10.69 -23.10
C THR A 24 -2.28 10.72 -22.36
N ILE A 25 -2.59 9.66 -21.62
CA ILE A 25 -3.75 9.61 -20.73
C ILE A 25 -3.24 9.41 -19.31
N GLU A 26 -3.47 10.38 -18.44
CA GLU A 26 -3.13 10.32 -17.02
C GLU A 26 -4.41 10.08 -16.22
N VAL A 27 -4.43 9.01 -15.43
CA VAL A 27 -5.56 8.62 -14.59
C VAL A 27 -5.13 8.79 -13.15
N HIS A 28 -5.81 9.62 -12.38
CA HIS A 28 -5.63 9.76 -10.95
C HIS A 28 -6.68 8.94 -10.21
N TYR A 29 -6.20 8.18 -9.24
CA TYR A 29 -7.03 7.40 -8.36
C TYR A 29 -7.16 8.11 -7.01
N ALA A 30 -8.38 8.16 -6.49
CA ALA A 30 -8.63 8.52 -5.11
C ALA A 30 -8.04 7.46 -4.18
N ALA A 31 -7.96 7.78 -2.89
CA ALA A 31 -7.43 6.90 -1.85
C ALA A 31 -8.15 5.55 -1.69
N ASN A 32 -9.33 5.39 -2.30
CA ASN A 32 -10.12 4.15 -2.36
C ASN A 32 -10.11 3.53 -3.76
N ASP A 33 -9.06 3.82 -4.55
CA ASP A 33 -8.81 3.26 -5.88
C ASP A 33 -9.90 3.59 -6.92
N VAL A 34 -10.75 4.57 -6.62
CA VAL A 34 -11.77 5.11 -7.52
C VAL A 34 -11.10 6.10 -8.47
N VAL A 35 -11.47 6.08 -9.75
CA VAL A 35 -11.03 7.12 -10.71
C VAL A 35 -11.55 8.48 -10.24
N GLU A 36 -10.64 9.27 -9.67
CA GLU A 36 -10.92 10.62 -9.21
C GLU A 36 -10.98 11.56 -10.40
N ARG A 37 -10.04 11.40 -11.32
CA ARG A 37 -9.90 12.21 -12.52
C ARG A 37 -9.11 11.42 -13.54
N ALA A 38 -9.43 11.56 -14.82
CA ALA A 38 -8.47 11.28 -15.87
C ALA A 38 -8.36 12.46 -16.82
N VAL A 39 -7.19 12.61 -17.43
CA VAL A 39 -6.82 13.68 -18.34
C VAL A 39 -6.21 13.03 -19.58
N LYS A 40 -6.81 13.23 -20.74
CA LYS A 40 -6.25 12.86 -22.03
C LYS A 40 -5.62 14.08 -22.67
N ARG A 41 -4.38 13.95 -23.13
CA ARG A 41 -3.65 14.94 -23.92
C ARG A 41 -3.44 14.38 -25.32
N GLY A 42 -3.97 15.06 -26.32
CA GLY A 42 -3.86 14.70 -27.73
C GLY A 42 -2.58 15.22 -28.39
N ALA A 43 -2.32 14.73 -29.61
CA ALA A 43 -1.17 15.12 -30.42
C ALA A 43 -1.12 16.63 -30.73
N ASP A 44 -2.30 17.25 -30.86
CA ASP A 44 -2.46 18.66 -31.24
C ASP A 44 -2.50 19.61 -30.03
N GLY A 45 -2.18 19.10 -28.83
CA GLY A 45 -2.26 19.85 -27.57
C GLY A 45 -3.66 19.94 -26.98
N ASP A 46 -4.66 19.27 -27.57
CA ASP A 46 -6.00 19.12 -26.99
C ASP A 46 -5.94 18.41 -25.63
N VAL A 47 -6.75 18.88 -24.68
CA VAL A 47 -6.85 18.34 -23.32
C VAL A 47 -8.31 18.03 -23.03
N ASP A 48 -8.63 16.74 -22.93
CA ASP A 48 -9.93 16.26 -22.48
C ASP A 48 -9.81 15.77 -21.02
N THR A 49 -10.82 16.04 -20.20
CA THR A 49 -10.85 15.66 -18.79
C THR A 49 -12.13 14.95 -18.44
N THR A 50 -12.05 13.95 -17.57
CA THR A 50 -13.23 13.17 -17.21
C THR A 50 -14.20 13.99 -16.37
N GLY A 51 -15.46 14.04 -16.77
CA GLY A 51 -16.55 14.67 -16.03
C GLY A 51 -17.44 13.66 -15.28
N GLY A 52 -18.37 14.17 -14.45
CA GLY A 52 -19.42 13.34 -13.85
C GLY A 52 -18.99 12.46 -12.66
N GLY A 53 -19.84 11.49 -12.31
CA GLY A 53 -19.60 10.51 -11.25
C GLY A 53 -18.68 9.36 -11.68
N VAL A 54 -18.28 8.51 -10.74
CA VAL A 54 -17.29 7.43 -10.94
C VAL A 54 -17.55 6.59 -12.19
N THR A 55 -18.78 6.12 -12.39
CA THR A 55 -19.17 5.32 -13.56
C THR A 55 -18.95 6.07 -14.86
N ALA A 56 -19.36 7.33 -14.94
CA ALA A 56 -19.18 8.16 -16.14
C ALA A 56 -17.69 8.41 -16.45
N ARG A 57 -16.85 8.60 -15.42
CA ARG A 57 -15.39 8.75 -15.59
C ARG A 57 -14.75 7.47 -16.11
N VAL A 58 -15.17 6.32 -15.58
CA VAL A 58 -14.69 5.01 -16.04
C VAL A 58 -15.15 4.75 -17.48
N ASP A 59 -16.38 5.10 -17.85
CA ASP A 59 -16.89 4.95 -19.21
C ASP A 59 -16.21 5.90 -20.21
N GLN A 60 -15.91 7.13 -19.80
CA GLN A 60 -15.14 8.09 -20.60
C GLN A 60 -13.69 7.63 -20.77
N LEU A 61 -13.06 7.13 -19.71
CA LEU A 61 -11.72 6.55 -19.75
C LEU A 61 -11.70 5.33 -20.69
N ARG A 62 -12.71 4.45 -20.60
CA ARG A 62 -12.90 3.33 -21.53
C ARG A 62 -13.01 3.84 -22.95
N SER A 63 -13.80 4.86 -23.24
CA SER A 63 -13.93 5.44 -24.59
C SER A 63 -12.61 5.97 -25.14
N TRP A 64 -11.81 6.68 -24.33
CA TRP A 64 -10.50 7.19 -24.74
C TRP A 64 -9.50 6.08 -25.06
N LEU A 65 -9.60 4.97 -24.35
CA LEU A 65 -8.69 3.84 -24.42
C LEU A 65 -9.16 2.76 -25.42
N ALA A 66 -10.47 2.60 -25.63
CA ALA A 66 -11.12 1.60 -26.48
C ALA A 66 -10.98 1.85 -27.99
N CYS A 67 -9.93 2.56 -28.41
CA CYS A 67 -9.61 2.67 -29.81
C CYS A 67 -9.26 1.31 -30.46
N GLN A 68 -9.17 0.18 -29.71
CA GLN A 68 -9.41 -1.22 -30.15
C GLN A 68 -9.65 -2.19 -28.96
N ASP A 69 -10.23 -3.36 -29.25
CA ASP A 69 -10.70 -4.41 -28.31
C ASP A 69 -9.67 -4.92 -27.28
N GLY A 70 -8.36 -4.80 -27.53
CA GLY A 70 -7.32 -5.23 -26.58
C GLY A 70 -7.12 -4.30 -25.37
N VAL A 71 -7.59 -3.05 -25.46
CA VAL A 71 -7.42 -2.08 -24.36
C VAL A 71 -8.52 -2.23 -23.30
N ARG A 72 -9.66 -2.84 -23.66
CA ARG A 72 -10.73 -3.15 -22.71
C ARG A 72 -10.24 -4.10 -21.62
N GLU A 73 -9.53 -5.15 -22.01
CA GLU A 73 -8.96 -6.15 -21.10
C GLU A 73 -7.88 -5.57 -20.17
N LEU A 74 -7.13 -4.57 -20.65
CA LEU A 74 -6.06 -3.92 -19.88
C LEU A 74 -6.59 -2.87 -18.89
N VAL A 75 -7.63 -2.13 -19.29
CA VAL A 75 -8.39 -1.24 -18.41
C VAL A 75 -9.17 -2.05 -17.38
N GLU A 76 -9.79 -3.16 -17.80
CA GLU A 76 -10.38 -4.13 -16.89
C GLU A 76 -9.31 -4.67 -15.94
N ALA A 77 -8.14 -5.12 -16.40
CA ALA A 77 -7.08 -5.62 -15.52
C ALA A 77 -6.57 -4.56 -14.53
N THR A 78 -6.46 -3.30 -14.93
CA THR A 78 -6.00 -2.19 -14.06
C THR A 78 -7.08 -1.80 -13.04
N VAL A 79 -8.32 -1.64 -13.49
CA VAL A 79 -9.47 -1.31 -12.62
C VAL A 79 -9.80 -2.49 -11.71
N SER A 80 -9.77 -3.72 -12.22
CA SER A 80 -9.95 -4.95 -11.45
C SER A 80 -8.80 -5.18 -10.48
N GLY A 81 -7.55 -4.85 -10.82
CA GLY A 81 -6.42 -4.86 -9.89
C GLY A 81 -6.61 -3.91 -8.71
N SER A 82 -7.02 -2.67 -9.00
CA SER A 82 -7.43 -1.68 -7.99
C SER A 82 -8.60 -2.17 -7.12
N GLN A 83 -9.64 -2.75 -7.74
CA GLN A 83 -10.80 -3.28 -7.03
C GLN A 83 -10.43 -4.47 -6.14
N LEU A 84 -9.60 -5.39 -6.63
CA LEU A 84 -9.09 -6.55 -5.88
C LEU A 84 -8.31 -6.10 -4.66
N TYR A 85 -7.41 -5.13 -4.83
CA TYR A 85 -6.61 -4.57 -3.76
C TYR A 85 -7.50 -3.92 -2.70
N SER A 86 -8.40 -3.03 -3.12
CA SER A 86 -9.37 -2.37 -2.22
C SER A 86 -10.30 -3.37 -1.51
N GLU A 87 -10.75 -4.41 -2.22
CA GLU A 87 -11.61 -5.44 -1.66
C GLU A 87 -10.90 -6.28 -0.61
N PHE A 88 -9.67 -6.74 -0.89
CA PHE A 88 -8.83 -7.46 0.07
C PHE A 88 -8.69 -6.67 1.37
N TRP A 89 -8.28 -5.40 1.27
CA TRP A 89 -8.08 -4.58 2.48
C TRP A 89 -9.38 -4.27 3.20
N ARG A 90 -10.51 -4.15 2.49
CA ARG A 90 -11.83 -4.01 3.12
C ARG A 90 -12.19 -5.25 3.94
N GLN A 91 -11.98 -6.45 3.41
CA GLN A 91 -12.24 -7.70 4.12
C GLN A 91 -11.30 -7.86 5.33
N PHE A 92 -10.00 -7.59 5.15
CA PHE A 92 -9.03 -7.61 6.24
C PHE A 92 -9.44 -6.68 7.40
N ARG A 93 -9.83 -5.43 7.10
CA ARG A 93 -10.29 -4.48 8.12
C ARG A 93 -11.58 -4.93 8.80
N SER A 94 -12.52 -5.51 8.05
CA SER A 94 -13.76 -6.05 8.63
C SER A 94 -13.45 -7.17 9.62
N ARG A 95 -12.51 -8.05 9.27
CA ARG A 95 -12.06 -9.15 10.12
C ARG A 95 -11.37 -8.64 11.39
N VAL A 96 -10.42 -7.72 11.24
CA VAL A 96 -9.73 -7.09 12.39
C VAL A 96 -10.72 -6.38 13.31
N ALA A 97 -11.70 -5.65 12.77
CA ALA A 97 -12.70 -4.96 13.58
C ALA A 97 -13.60 -5.93 14.38
N ALA A 98 -13.87 -7.11 13.82
CA ALA A 98 -14.68 -8.14 14.48
C ALA A 98 -13.88 -8.93 15.53
N GLU A 99 -12.64 -9.33 15.22
CA GLU A 99 -11.83 -10.20 16.08
C GLU A 99 -11.01 -9.42 17.12
N TYR A 100 -10.60 -8.19 16.80
CA TYR A 100 -9.71 -7.34 17.61
C TYR A 100 -10.26 -5.91 17.71
N PRO A 101 -11.42 -5.69 18.37
CA PRO A 101 -12.10 -4.38 18.40
C PRO A 101 -11.28 -3.24 19.04
N ASP A 102 -10.24 -3.57 19.81
CA ASP A 102 -9.30 -2.61 20.41
C ASP A 102 -8.19 -2.17 19.44
N TRP A 103 -8.06 -2.82 18.29
CA TRP A 103 -7.09 -2.49 17.24
C TRP A 103 -7.61 -1.36 16.34
N ARG A 104 -8.06 -0.26 16.97
CA ARG A 104 -8.62 0.88 16.24
C ARG A 104 -7.51 1.75 15.66
N ALA A 105 -7.59 1.98 14.36
CA ALA A 105 -6.84 3.07 13.72
C ALA A 105 -7.17 4.39 14.43
N ARG A 106 -6.15 5.19 14.75
CA ARG A 106 -6.35 6.49 15.39
C ARG A 106 -7.00 7.43 14.37
N SER A 107 -8.07 8.14 14.75
CA SER A 107 -8.69 9.15 13.88
C SER A 107 -7.64 10.13 13.33
N GLY A 108 -7.56 10.30 12.01
CA GLY A 108 -6.60 11.20 11.36
C GLY A 108 -5.25 10.59 10.98
N THR A 109 -5.01 9.32 11.29
CA THR A 109 -3.95 8.56 10.62
C THR A 109 -4.41 8.22 9.21
N SER A 110 -3.54 8.39 8.21
CA SER A 110 -3.96 8.65 6.83
C SER A 110 -4.97 7.65 6.29
N ARG A 111 -6.11 8.18 5.84
CA ARG A 111 -7.10 7.50 5.01
C ARG A 111 -6.52 6.99 3.67
N THR A 112 -5.26 7.36 3.33
CA THR A 112 -4.57 7.07 2.07
C THR A 112 -3.54 5.93 2.12
N ALA A 113 -3.44 5.22 3.24
CA ALA A 113 -2.70 3.97 3.35
C ALA A 113 -3.66 2.91 3.90
N PRO A 114 -4.40 2.16 3.05
CA PRO A 114 -5.46 1.21 3.48
C PRO A 114 -4.96 0.05 4.37
N ASN A 115 -3.66 0.07 4.64
CA ASN A 115 -2.77 -0.99 5.05
C ASN A 115 -1.89 -0.55 6.24
N ALA A 116 -1.86 0.76 6.55
CA ALA A 116 -1.23 1.29 7.74
C ALA A 116 -2.31 1.71 8.73
N THR A 117 -2.19 1.29 10.00
CA THR A 117 -2.75 1.92 11.23
C THR A 117 -3.28 0.95 12.26
N LEU A 118 -2.39 0.09 12.75
CA LEU A 118 -2.52 -0.39 14.11
C LEU A 118 -1.65 0.47 15.03
N PRO A 119 -2.22 1.13 16.05
CA PRO A 119 -1.44 1.98 16.94
C PRO A 119 -0.46 1.12 17.73
N THR A 120 0.78 1.59 17.75
CA THR A 120 1.88 1.02 18.57
C THR A 120 1.91 1.62 19.98
N GLY A 121 1.05 2.61 20.26
CA GLY A 121 1.09 3.41 21.49
C GLY A 121 2.02 4.62 21.41
N VAL A 122 3.01 4.60 20.50
CA VAL A 122 3.98 5.69 20.32
C VAL A 122 3.59 6.62 19.17
N PRO A 123 3.62 7.95 19.35
CA PRO A 123 3.36 8.91 18.28
C PRO A 123 4.28 8.71 17.07
N ARG A 124 3.68 8.74 15.86
CA ARG A 124 4.40 8.62 14.58
C ARG A 124 5.19 7.33 14.39
N THR A 125 4.79 6.28 15.11
CA THR A 125 5.27 4.91 14.90
C THR A 125 4.07 4.03 14.56
N PHE A 126 4.09 3.37 13.41
CA PHE A 126 2.92 2.68 12.89
C PHE A 126 3.28 1.38 12.19
N PHE A 127 2.37 0.41 12.27
CA PHE A 127 2.42 -0.75 11.41
C PHE A 127 1.88 -0.41 10.02
N CYS A 128 2.53 -0.96 8.99
CA CYS A 128 2.14 -0.87 7.59
C CYS A 128 2.24 -2.27 6.96
N SER A 129 1.10 -2.85 6.60
CA SER A 129 1.04 -4.07 5.77
C SER A 129 1.11 -3.65 4.32
N ALA A 130 1.69 -4.36 3.36
CA ALA A 130 1.63 -3.92 1.95
C ALA A 130 2.01 -5.01 0.96
N PHE A 131 1.52 -4.87 -0.27
CA PHE A 131 2.18 -5.40 -1.46
C PHE A 131 2.92 -4.22 -2.13
N LYS A 132 4.17 -3.90 -1.74
CA LYS A 132 5.03 -2.94 -2.49
C LYS A 132 6.00 -3.76 -3.31
N PRO A 133 6.22 -3.45 -4.60
CA PRO A 133 6.44 -4.43 -5.66
C PRO A 133 7.14 -5.68 -5.13
N GLY A 134 6.38 -6.76 -4.98
CA GLY A 134 6.83 -7.94 -4.26
C GLY A 134 5.80 -8.49 -3.28
N PRO A 135 6.23 -9.43 -2.43
CA PRO A 135 5.32 -10.18 -1.57
C PRO A 135 4.67 -9.33 -0.50
N LEU A 136 3.54 -9.82 0.01
CA LEU A 136 2.86 -9.24 1.16
C LEU A 136 3.84 -9.16 2.33
N ARG A 137 3.93 -7.98 2.94
CA ARG A 137 4.82 -7.71 4.07
C ARG A 137 4.07 -7.02 5.19
N LEU A 138 4.60 -7.15 6.40
CA LEU A 138 4.26 -6.32 7.55
C LEU A 138 5.50 -5.52 7.95
N GLU A 139 5.35 -4.21 8.04
CA GLU A 139 6.41 -3.27 8.42
C GLU A 139 6.03 -2.56 9.73
N LEU A 140 7.01 -2.33 10.60
CA LEU A 140 6.97 -1.33 11.65
C LEU A 140 7.82 -0.14 11.19
N ALA A 141 7.17 1.00 10.97
CA ALA A 141 7.82 2.21 10.44
C ALA A 141 7.84 3.34 11.47
N PHE A 142 8.95 4.08 11.49
CA PHE A 142 9.15 5.30 12.26
C PHE A 142 9.10 6.49 11.30
N GLY A 143 8.05 7.30 11.44
CA GLY A 143 7.72 8.41 10.53
C GLY A 143 7.63 9.77 11.22
N HIS A 144 8.54 10.05 12.15
CA HIS A 144 8.75 11.38 12.71
C HIS A 144 9.22 12.36 11.61
N LEU A 145 8.95 13.65 11.78
CA LEU A 145 9.38 14.68 10.81
C LEU A 145 10.89 14.92 10.84
N ASP A 146 11.51 14.66 11.99
CA ASP A 146 12.96 14.68 12.19
C ASP A 146 13.54 13.26 11.98
N PRO A 147 14.39 13.06 10.95
CA PRO A 147 15.03 11.77 10.67
C PRO A 147 15.91 11.26 11.83
N ALA A 148 16.50 12.15 12.62
CA ALA A 148 17.34 11.75 13.75
C ALA A 148 16.53 11.01 14.81
N VAL A 149 15.28 11.43 15.05
CA VAL A 149 14.35 10.74 15.97
C VAL A 149 13.97 9.36 15.45
N ASN A 150 13.77 9.21 14.13
CA ASN A 150 13.46 7.90 13.53
C ASN A 150 14.65 6.94 13.64
N LEU A 151 15.87 7.44 13.39
CA LEU A 151 17.09 6.66 13.55
C LEU A 151 17.32 6.27 15.01
N ALA A 152 17.15 7.19 15.96
CA ALA A 152 17.30 6.90 17.39
C ALA A 152 16.32 5.82 17.88
N ARG A 153 15.05 5.90 17.48
CA ARG A 153 14.03 4.88 17.80
C ARG A 153 14.35 3.53 17.17
N PHE A 154 14.80 3.53 15.92
CA PHE A 154 15.21 2.33 15.22
C PHE A 154 16.41 1.66 15.90
N GLU A 155 17.46 2.43 16.20
CA GLU A 155 18.67 1.91 16.86
C GLU A 155 18.41 1.45 18.29
N SER A 156 17.53 2.13 19.04
CA SER A 156 17.12 1.67 20.37
C SER A 156 16.46 0.28 20.31
N LEU A 157 15.58 0.06 19.32
CA LEU A 157 14.96 -1.25 19.12
C LEU A 157 15.98 -2.28 18.60
N ARG A 158 16.87 -1.86 17.69
CA ARG A 158 17.92 -2.71 17.09
C ARG A 158 18.96 -3.17 18.12
N ALA A 159 19.27 -2.35 19.12
CA ALA A 159 20.12 -2.75 20.25
C ALA A 159 19.55 -3.97 20.99
N LYS A 160 18.24 -4.20 20.89
CA LYS A 160 17.52 -5.35 21.46
C LYS A 160 17.15 -6.41 20.41
N LYS A 161 17.76 -6.36 19.21
CA LYS A 161 17.43 -7.23 18.06
C LYS A 161 17.35 -8.71 18.42
N GLY A 162 18.33 -9.24 19.14
CA GLY A 162 18.39 -10.67 19.46
C GLY A 162 17.17 -11.14 20.27
N GLN A 163 16.79 -10.36 21.30
CA GLN A 163 15.59 -10.65 22.08
C GLN A 163 14.31 -10.41 21.26
N PHE A 164 14.26 -9.35 20.46
CA PHE A 164 13.11 -9.06 19.61
C PHE A 164 12.82 -10.20 18.62
N GLU A 165 13.83 -10.66 17.89
CA GLU A 165 13.69 -11.74 16.89
C GLU A 165 13.41 -13.09 17.56
N PHE A 166 13.97 -13.34 18.74
CA PHE A 166 13.65 -14.54 19.53
C PHE A 166 12.16 -14.57 19.92
N GLU A 167 11.62 -13.45 20.41
CA GLU A 167 10.22 -13.34 20.83
C GLU A 167 9.24 -13.31 19.65
N LEU A 168 9.67 -12.79 18.51
CA LEU A 168 8.92 -12.84 17.26
C LEU A 168 8.90 -14.28 16.70
N GLY A 169 9.97 -15.05 16.91
CA GLY A 169 10.15 -16.39 16.37
C GLY A 169 10.66 -16.42 14.93
N GLU A 170 11.11 -15.27 14.40
CA GLU A 170 11.71 -15.15 13.06
C GLU A 170 12.66 -13.95 12.99
N SER A 171 13.56 -13.96 12.01
CA SER A 171 14.39 -12.80 11.71
C SER A 171 13.61 -11.75 10.93
N VAL A 172 13.91 -10.48 11.20
CA VAL A 172 13.32 -9.35 10.46
C VAL A 172 14.37 -8.64 9.62
N VAL A 173 13.93 -7.96 8.57
CA VAL A 173 14.78 -7.05 7.84
C VAL A 173 14.81 -5.73 8.58
N TRP A 174 16.01 -5.23 8.87
CA TRP A 174 16.26 -3.94 9.50
C TRP A 174 16.72 -2.96 8.42
N ASP A 175 15.87 -1.99 8.07
CA ASP A 175 16.08 -1.08 6.94
C ASP A 175 16.14 0.37 7.44
N GLU A 176 17.37 0.90 7.52
CA GLU A 176 17.66 2.29 7.91
C GLU A 176 17.25 3.31 6.83
N MET A 177 16.93 2.85 5.60
CA MET A 177 16.56 3.69 4.46
C MET A 177 17.44 4.94 4.29
N PRO A 178 18.77 4.78 4.05
CA PRO A 178 19.70 5.89 3.99
C PRO A 178 19.27 6.95 2.96
N GLY A 179 19.27 8.21 3.38
CA GLY A 179 18.83 9.35 2.57
C GLY A 179 17.30 9.53 2.49
N LYS A 180 16.53 8.77 3.26
CA LYS A 180 15.08 8.98 3.46
C LYS A 180 14.80 9.47 4.89
N ASN A 181 13.61 10.02 5.08
CA ASN A 181 13.18 10.54 6.38
C ASN A 181 12.57 9.47 7.28
N ASP A 182 12.46 8.22 6.83
CA ASP A 182 11.87 7.10 7.56
C ASP A 182 12.90 6.01 7.85
N THR A 183 12.65 5.23 8.89
CA THR A 183 13.34 3.97 9.17
C THR A 183 12.29 2.89 9.44
N ARG A 184 12.62 1.63 9.18
CA ARG A 184 11.65 0.54 9.35
C ARG A 184 12.29 -0.81 9.56
N LEU A 185 11.50 -1.72 10.11
CA LEU A 185 11.79 -3.15 10.08
C LEU A 185 10.58 -3.90 9.57
N TYR A 186 10.80 -5.02 8.88
CA TYR A 186 9.70 -5.75 8.25
C TYR A 186 9.95 -7.25 8.12
N VAL A 187 8.84 -7.97 8.00
CA VAL A 187 8.79 -9.40 7.60
C VAL A 187 8.06 -9.53 6.28
N VAL A 188 8.49 -10.50 5.48
CA VAL A 188 7.95 -10.77 4.15
C VAL A 188 7.28 -12.14 4.16
N SER A 189 6.09 -12.25 3.59
CA SER A 189 5.39 -13.51 3.42
C SER A 189 5.79 -14.22 2.12
N ALA A 190 5.29 -15.44 1.94
CA ALA A 190 5.37 -16.14 0.66
C ALA A 190 4.29 -15.69 -0.36
N PHE A 191 3.33 -14.86 0.04
CA PHE A 191 2.21 -14.45 -0.82
C PHE A 191 2.63 -13.31 -1.74
N THR A 192 2.67 -13.55 -3.05
CA THR A 192 3.22 -12.59 -4.02
C THR A 192 2.20 -11.71 -4.72
N SER A 193 0.90 -12.08 -4.67
CA SER A 193 -0.14 -11.39 -5.41
C SER A 193 -1.44 -11.28 -4.63
N VAL A 194 -2.04 -10.09 -4.62
CA VAL A 194 -3.40 -9.87 -4.10
C VAL A 194 -4.47 -10.47 -5.03
N ALA A 195 -4.13 -10.85 -6.26
CA ALA A 195 -5.07 -11.45 -7.20
C ALA A 195 -5.44 -12.90 -6.83
N ASP A 196 -4.65 -13.56 -5.98
CA ASP A 196 -4.88 -14.94 -5.56
C ASP A 196 -5.98 -15.02 -4.48
N ARG A 197 -7.24 -14.83 -4.89
CA ARG A 197 -8.41 -14.74 -3.98
C ARG A 197 -8.56 -15.93 -3.04
N ASP A 198 -8.25 -17.13 -3.52
CA ASP A 198 -8.35 -18.34 -2.70
C ASP A 198 -7.36 -18.35 -1.53
N GLN A 199 -6.28 -17.56 -1.61
CA GLN A 199 -5.28 -17.39 -0.57
C GLN A 199 -5.61 -16.26 0.41
N TRP A 200 -6.65 -15.45 0.14
CA TRP A 200 -6.98 -14.29 0.99
C TRP A 200 -7.19 -14.64 2.47
N PRO A 201 -7.92 -15.71 2.84
CA PRO A 201 -8.04 -16.10 4.24
C PRO A 201 -6.68 -16.33 4.91
N ALA A 202 -5.76 -17.00 4.20
CA ALA A 202 -4.41 -17.29 4.71
C ALA A 202 -3.53 -16.04 4.77
N MET A 203 -3.62 -15.14 3.79
CA MET A 203 -2.94 -13.84 3.82
C MET A 203 -3.38 -12.98 5.00
N MET A 204 -4.69 -12.90 5.25
CA MET A 204 -5.25 -12.12 6.35
C MET A 204 -4.86 -12.73 7.71
N GLU A 205 -4.91 -14.06 7.82
CA GLU A 205 -4.43 -14.78 9.00
C GLU A 205 -2.96 -14.47 9.26
N TRP A 206 -2.12 -14.58 8.22
CA TRP A 206 -0.70 -14.25 8.31
C TRP A 206 -0.49 -12.83 8.82
N LEU A 207 -1.20 -11.84 8.28
CA LEU A 207 -1.11 -10.44 8.74
C LEU A 207 -1.48 -10.29 10.22
N ILE A 208 -2.57 -10.91 10.66
CA ILE A 208 -3.02 -10.87 12.05
C ILE A 208 -1.95 -11.49 12.96
N GLN A 209 -1.44 -12.66 12.60
CA GLN A 209 -0.40 -13.35 13.38
C GLN A 209 0.89 -12.53 13.46
N LYS A 210 1.33 -11.90 12.36
CA LYS A 210 2.50 -11.02 12.39
C LYS A 210 2.27 -9.78 13.23
N HIS A 211 1.07 -9.16 13.18
CA HIS A 211 0.76 -8.05 14.06
C HIS A 211 0.80 -8.45 15.54
N LEU A 212 0.24 -9.61 15.90
CA LEU A 212 0.29 -10.15 17.26
C LEU A 212 1.74 -10.40 17.69
N GLY A 213 2.52 -11.07 16.84
CA GLY A 213 3.93 -11.39 17.08
C GLY A 213 4.77 -10.13 17.29
N PHE A 214 4.65 -9.13 16.43
CA PHE A 214 5.34 -7.84 16.60
C PHE A 214 4.94 -7.15 17.90
N ARG A 215 3.65 -7.10 18.25
CA ARG A 215 3.20 -6.47 19.50
C ARG A 215 3.80 -7.17 20.72
N ARG A 216 3.81 -8.51 20.73
CA ARG A 216 4.43 -9.31 21.79
C ARG A 216 5.94 -9.06 21.87
N ALA A 217 6.64 -9.11 20.74
CA ALA A 217 8.08 -8.87 20.68
C ALA A 217 8.46 -7.46 21.17
N ILE A 218 7.71 -6.43 20.76
CA ILE A 218 7.87 -5.05 21.26
C ILE A 218 7.69 -5.01 22.78
N GLN A 219 6.64 -5.63 23.32
CA GLN A 219 6.39 -5.64 24.76
C GLN A 219 7.52 -6.35 25.53
N ALA A 220 7.99 -7.49 25.02
CA ALA A 220 9.04 -8.28 25.65
C ALA A 220 10.39 -7.54 25.74
N VAL A 221 10.69 -6.65 24.78
CA VAL A 221 11.89 -5.80 24.81
C VAL A 221 11.69 -4.48 25.56
N GLY A 222 10.59 -4.34 26.30
CA GLY A 222 10.29 -3.18 27.16
C GLY A 222 9.52 -2.05 26.48
N GLY A 223 8.93 -2.30 25.31
CA GLY A 223 8.17 -1.31 24.54
C GLY A 223 9.02 -0.53 23.54
N LEU A 224 8.39 0.47 22.93
CA LEU A 224 9.05 1.46 22.05
C LEU A 224 9.29 2.74 22.85
N ASP A 225 10.45 3.36 22.66
CA ASP A 225 10.77 4.62 23.32
C ASP A 225 9.87 5.75 22.78
N ALA A 226 9.11 6.37 23.68
CA ALA A 226 8.19 7.45 23.33
C ALA A 226 8.94 8.76 23.05
N ASP A 227 9.94 9.07 23.87
CA ASP A 227 10.67 10.35 23.88
C ASP A 227 12.12 10.14 24.30
N ARG A 228 13.03 10.05 23.32
CA ARG A 228 14.42 10.48 23.39
C ARG A 228 14.86 10.93 22.01
#